data_AF-A0A7X6MHE2-F1
#
_entry.id   AF-A0A7X6MHE2-F1
#
_cell.length_a   1.000
_cell.length_b   1.000
_cell.length_c   1.000
_cell.angle_alpha   90.00
_cell.angle_beta   90.00
_cell.angle_gamma   90.00
#
_symmetry.space_group_name_H-M   'P 1'
#
loop_
_entity.id
_entity.type
_entity.pdbx_description
1 polymer ?
#
loop_
_entity_poly.entity_id
_entity_poly.type
_entity_poly.pdbx_seq_one_letter_code
_entity_poly.pdbx_strand_id
1 'polypeptide(L)'
;MTKASPSPLVFLAAAAAGPALGALSLLGAALLPWVFGGLFTDAAAGWCAVAILLGLWASTRLAPWQVPVSGAVALLSAVVCYYGVITALTDGPGALLDPVAWLLPAWLWLLAACAAGPLLTTAGAWIRHERRPRRLVGLGLLGGVFLADALLPVLDWAHFRIVSPETTLPRSPAPMFAQSAFYVLVGVVLVLLVARRAGDRPRALAATVPAGLVWYVGVWAAQKTIFLAGMGYLG
;
A
#
# COMPACT_ATOMS: atom_id res chain seq x y z
N MET A 1 7.04 37.41 -5.28
CA MET A 1 5.84 36.56 -5.32
C MET A 1 5.71 35.85 -3.98
N THR A 2 4.86 36.37 -3.10
CA THR A 2 4.57 35.75 -1.80
C THR A 2 3.81 34.46 -2.05
N LYS A 3 4.44 33.32 -1.74
CA LYS A 3 3.82 32.01 -1.86
C LYS A 3 2.70 31.96 -0.83
N ALA A 4 1.45 32.01 -1.27
CA ALA A 4 0.29 31.92 -0.39
C ALA A 4 0.49 30.73 0.55
N SER A 5 0.45 31.00 1.85
CA SER A 5 0.50 29.94 2.86
C SER A 5 -0.64 28.97 2.55
N PRO A 6 -0.35 27.67 2.42
CA PRO A 6 -1.39 26.69 2.16
C PRO A 6 -2.43 26.78 3.25
N SER A 7 -3.70 26.92 2.86
CA SER A 7 -4.78 27.06 3.85
C SER A 7 -4.82 25.82 4.74
N PRO A 8 -4.99 25.96 6.07
CA PRO A 8 -5.02 24.82 7.00
C PRO A 8 -6.06 23.76 6.61
N LEU A 9 -7.13 24.15 5.91
CA LEU A 9 -8.15 23.27 5.36
C LEU A 9 -7.59 22.24 4.36
N VAL A 10 -6.59 22.59 3.55
CA VAL A 10 -5.98 21.68 2.57
C VAL A 10 -5.15 20.62 3.28
N PHE A 11 -4.46 21.00 4.36
CA PHE A 11 -3.73 20.05 5.19
C PHE A 11 -4.67 19.12 5.95
N LEU A 12 -5.77 19.66 6.50
CA LEU A 12 -6.82 18.85 7.13
C LEU A 12 -7.47 17.87 6.15
N ALA A 13 -7.75 18.30 4.91
CA ALA A 13 -8.26 17.41 3.87
C ALA A 13 -7.25 16.30 3.51
N ALA A 14 -5.95 16.62 3.47
CA ALA A 14 -4.91 15.63 3.27
C ALA A 14 -4.84 14.62 4.42
N ALA A 15 -4.96 15.09 5.66
CA ALA A 15 -4.98 14.26 6.85
C ALA A 15 -6.24 13.37 6.90
N ALA A 16 -7.39 13.90 6.48
CA ALA A 16 -8.67 13.18 6.43
C ALA A 16 -8.69 12.04 5.40
N ALA A 17 -7.77 12.04 4.42
CA ALA A 17 -7.65 10.94 3.48
C ALA A 17 -7.32 9.62 4.17
N GLY A 18 -6.58 9.65 5.29
CA GLY A 18 -6.21 8.47 6.06
C GLY A 18 -7.39 7.78 6.75
N PRO A 19 -8.15 8.47 7.62
CA PRO A 19 -9.35 7.91 8.24
C PRO A 19 -10.38 7.43 7.24
N ALA A 20 -10.59 8.21 6.16
CA ALA A 20 -11.50 7.80 5.09
C ALA A 20 -11.02 6.51 4.42
N LEU A 21 -9.73 6.39 4.12
CA LEU A 21 -9.14 5.18 3.56
C LEU A 21 -9.30 3.97 4.50
N GLY A 22 -9.01 4.12 5.80
CA GLY A 22 -9.15 3.06 6.79
C GLY A 22 -10.60 2.58 6.94
N ALA A 23 -11.56 3.50 7.00
CA ALA A 23 -12.98 3.16 7.10
C ALA A 23 -13.55 2.57 5.80
N LEU A 24 -13.21 3.17 4.64
CA LEU A 24 -13.64 2.69 3.33
C LEU A 24 -13.03 1.32 2.99
N SER A 25 -11.88 0.98 3.55
CA SER A 25 -11.27 -0.33 3.38
C SER A 25 -12.16 -1.45 3.95
N LEU A 26 -12.79 -1.19 5.08
CA LEU A 26 -13.69 -2.15 5.75
C LEU A 26 -15.06 -2.20 5.08
N LEU A 27 -15.60 -1.05 4.66
CA LEU A 27 -16.84 -0.99 3.89
C LEU A 27 -16.68 -1.65 2.52
N GLY A 28 -15.56 -1.43 1.85
CA GLY A 28 -15.23 -2.04 0.57
C GLY A 28 -15.22 -3.55 0.66
N ALA A 29 -14.58 -4.12 1.69
CA ALA A 29 -14.56 -5.56 1.89
C ALA A 29 -15.92 -6.16 2.27
N ALA A 30 -16.76 -5.42 2.98
CA ALA A 30 -18.12 -5.86 3.31
C ALA A 30 -19.07 -5.87 2.09
N LEU A 31 -18.86 -4.95 1.14
CA LEU A 31 -19.76 -4.76 -0.01
C LEU A 31 -19.31 -5.51 -1.27
N LEU A 32 -18.01 -5.82 -1.39
CA LEU A 32 -17.46 -6.50 -2.55
C LEU A 32 -17.49 -8.03 -2.37
N PRO A 33 -17.67 -8.80 -3.46
CA PRO A 33 -17.46 -10.24 -3.41
C PRO A 33 -16.06 -10.55 -2.85
N TRP A 34 -15.93 -11.64 -2.09
CA TRP A 34 -14.69 -12.03 -1.38
C TRP A 34 -13.42 -11.94 -2.26
N VAL A 35 -13.54 -12.26 -3.56
CA VAL A 35 -12.44 -12.20 -4.54
C VAL A 35 -11.89 -10.78 -4.76
N PHE A 36 -12.72 -9.76 -4.57
CA PHE A 36 -12.35 -8.34 -4.71
C PHE A 36 -12.16 -7.63 -3.36
N GLY A 37 -12.75 -8.14 -2.27
CA GLY A 37 -12.62 -7.56 -0.94
C GLY A 37 -11.16 -7.48 -0.45
N GLY A 38 -10.33 -8.44 -0.84
CA GLY A 38 -8.90 -8.48 -0.50
C GLY A 38 -8.07 -7.26 -0.96
N LEU A 39 -8.56 -6.46 -1.93
CA LEU A 39 -7.92 -5.18 -2.31
C LEU A 39 -7.93 -4.14 -1.20
N PHE A 40 -8.86 -4.29 -0.27
CA PHE A 40 -9.20 -3.27 0.70
C PHE A 40 -8.86 -3.73 2.12
N THR A 41 -9.05 -5.01 2.45
CA THR A 41 -8.69 -5.57 3.77
C THR A 41 -7.23 -5.99 3.88
N ASP A 42 -6.64 -6.56 2.83
CA ASP A 42 -5.34 -7.25 2.94
C ASP A 42 -4.27 -6.71 1.98
N ALA A 43 -4.62 -5.82 1.05
CA ALA A 43 -3.68 -5.29 0.06
C ALA A 43 -3.12 -3.91 0.48
N ALA A 44 -1.87 -3.90 0.90
CA ALA A 44 -1.10 -2.68 1.16
C ALA A 44 -1.06 -1.76 -0.08
N ALA A 45 -1.14 -2.33 -1.29
CA ALA A 45 -1.09 -1.59 -2.54
C ALA A 45 -2.17 -0.52 -2.65
N GLY A 46 -3.40 -0.77 -2.18
CA GLY A 46 -4.48 0.21 -2.23
C GLY A 46 -4.15 1.45 -1.41
N TRP A 47 -3.64 1.23 -0.19
CA TRP A 47 -3.25 2.31 0.73
C TRP A 47 -2.04 3.08 0.20
N CYS A 48 -1.06 2.35 -0.34
CA CYS A 48 0.12 2.95 -0.94
C CYS A 48 -0.23 3.79 -2.17
N ALA A 49 -1.13 3.32 -3.02
CA ALA A 49 -1.61 4.06 -4.18
C ALA A 49 -2.28 5.37 -3.76
N VAL A 50 -3.12 5.34 -2.72
CA VAL A 50 -3.75 6.55 -2.17
C VAL A 50 -2.70 7.52 -1.62
N ALA A 51 -1.66 7.05 -0.93
CA ALA A 51 -0.55 7.90 -0.50
C ALA A 51 0.21 8.54 -1.69
N ILE A 52 0.44 7.79 -2.78
CA ILE A 52 1.06 8.33 -3.99
C ILE A 52 0.14 9.38 -4.66
N LEU A 53 -1.15 9.10 -4.78
CA LEU A 53 -2.13 10.03 -5.34
C LEU A 53 -2.29 11.29 -4.48
N LEU A 54 -2.22 11.13 -3.15
CA LEU A 54 -2.19 12.23 -2.21
C LEU A 54 -0.96 13.11 -2.44
N GLY A 55 0.22 12.51 -2.61
CA GLY A 55 1.44 13.24 -2.96
C GLY A 55 1.35 13.99 -4.29
N LEU A 56 0.78 13.34 -5.31
CA LEU A 56 0.51 13.95 -6.62
C LEU A 56 -0.39 15.18 -6.51
N TRP A 57 -1.41 15.11 -5.68
CA TRP A 57 -2.35 16.19 -5.42
C TRP A 57 -1.73 17.29 -4.56
N ALA A 58 -1.14 16.91 -3.43
CA ALA A 58 -0.52 17.79 -2.43
C ALA A 58 0.61 18.62 -3.02
N SER A 59 1.39 18.05 -3.96
CA SER A 59 2.48 18.76 -4.63
C SER A 59 2.06 20.06 -5.34
N THR A 60 0.77 20.22 -5.64
CA THR A 60 0.23 21.44 -6.26
C THR A 60 -0.36 22.44 -5.29
N ARG A 61 -0.49 22.08 -4.01
CA ARG A 61 -1.25 22.86 -3.03
C ARG A 61 -0.51 23.11 -1.72
N LEU A 62 0.45 22.25 -1.36
CA LEU A 62 1.19 22.31 -0.11
C LEU A 62 2.63 22.79 -0.32
N ALA A 63 3.26 23.27 0.77
CA ALA A 63 4.69 23.54 0.76
C ALA A 63 5.49 22.23 0.59
N PRO A 64 6.69 22.26 -0.03
CA PRO A 64 7.47 21.05 -0.30
C PRO A 64 7.72 20.17 0.93
N TRP A 65 7.93 20.78 2.11
CA TRP A 65 8.16 20.05 3.36
C TRP A 65 6.87 19.44 3.94
N GLN A 66 5.69 19.96 3.58
CA GLN A 66 4.40 19.45 4.08
C GLN A 66 3.91 18.22 3.32
N VAL A 67 4.37 18.02 2.08
CA VAL A 67 4.02 16.85 1.27
C VAL A 67 4.39 15.53 1.98
N PRO A 68 5.66 15.31 2.41
CA PRO A 68 6.02 14.08 3.11
C PRO A 68 5.29 13.93 4.45
N VAL A 69 5.09 15.03 5.18
CA VAL A 69 4.36 15.04 6.46
C VAL A 69 2.91 14.60 6.27
N SER A 70 2.23 15.09 5.22
CA SER A 70 0.85 14.70 4.92
C SER A 70 0.71 13.20 4.65
N GLY A 71 1.73 12.58 4.03
CA GLY A 71 1.76 11.14 3.80
C GLY A 71 1.92 10.33 5.08
N ALA A 72 2.83 10.74 5.96
CA ALA A 72 2.99 10.11 7.26
C ALA A 72 1.69 10.17 8.07
N VAL A 73 1.09 11.36 8.17
CA VAL A 73 -0.17 11.56 8.90
C VAL A 73 -1.30 10.74 8.29
N ALA A 74 -1.45 10.74 6.97
CA ALA A 74 -2.51 9.99 6.29
C ALA A 74 -2.36 8.46 6.49
N LEU A 75 -1.17 7.90 6.35
CA LEU A 75 -1.01 6.45 6.57
C LEU A 75 -1.11 6.06 8.04
N LEU A 76 -0.55 6.85 8.96
CA LEU A 76 -0.68 6.59 10.40
C LEU A 76 -2.15 6.61 10.83
N SER A 77 -2.89 7.64 10.41
CA SER A 77 -4.32 7.73 10.72
C SER A 77 -5.14 6.64 10.04
N ALA A 78 -4.76 6.18 8.84
CA ALA A 78 -5.39 5.03 8.21
C ALA A 78 -5.20 3.75 9.03
N VAL A 79 -3.98 3.47 9.50
CA VAL A 79 -3.67 2.30 10.33
C VAL A 79 -4.47 2.37 11.64
N VAL A 80 -4.44 3.51 12.32
CA VAL A 80 -5.18 3.72 13.57
C VAL A 80 -6.69 3.54 13.37
N CYS A 81 -7.27 4.14 12.32
CA CYS A 81 -8.68 3.98 12.03
C CYS A 81 -9.06 2.55 11.65
N TYR A 82 -8.25 1.87 10.84
CA TYR A 82 -8.53 0.50 10.44
C TYR A 82 -8.57 -0.45 11.65
N TYR A 83 -7.51 -0.44 12.47
CA TYR A 83 -7.47 -1.26 13.68
C TYR A 83 -8.51 -0.81 14.72
N GLY A 84 -8.79 0.49 14.85
CA GLY A 84 -9.81 1.01 15.74
C GLY A 84 -11.23 0.57 15.34
N VAL A 85 -11.55 0.57 14.04
CA VAL A 85 -12.87 0.13 13.57
C VAL A 85 -12.98 -1.39 13.64
N ILE A 86 -11.93 -2.14 13.29
CA ILE A 86 -11.95 -3.60 13.43
C ILE A 86 -12.17 -4.00 14.90
N THR A 87 -11.42 -3.42 15.84
CA THR A 87 -11.60 -3.74 17.27
C THR A 87 -12.99 -3.39 17.77
N ALA A 88 -13.59 -2.30 17.28
CA ALA A 88 -14.97 -1.95 17.57
C ALA A 88 -16.01 -2.95 16.99
N LEU A 89 -15.70 -3.62 15.88
CA LEU A 89 -16.62 -4.51 15.18
C LEU A 89 -16.50 -5.99 15.58
N THR A 90 -15.33 -6.48 16.01
CA THR A 90 -15.12 -7.90 16.35
C THR A 90 -15.35 -8.21 17.83
N ASP A 91 -14.55 -7.67 18.74
CA ASP A 91 -14.53 -8.10 20.16
C ASP A 91 -14.53 -6.95 21.19
N GLY A 92 -14.65 -5.70 20.74
CA GLY A 92 -14.54 -4.53 21.60
C GLY A 92 -13.18 -4.48 22.34
N PRO A 93 -13.10 -3.96 23.57
CA PRO A 93 -11.85 -3.88 24.32
C PRO A 93 -11.20 -5.24 24.62
N GLY A 94 -11.93 -6.36 24.43
CA GLY A 94 -11.39 -7.72 24.57
C GLY A 94 -10.32 -8.07 23.54
N ALA A 95 -10.38 -7.51 22.33
CA ALA A 95 -9.34 -7.68 21.30
C ALA A 95 -7.97 -7.11 21.72
N LEU A 96 -7.95 -6.13 22.64
CA LEU A 96 -6.71 -5.52 23.16
C LEU A 96 -6.01 -6.40 24.20
N LEU A 97 -6.68 -7.47 24.67
CA LEU A 97 -6.12 -8.38 25.68
C LEU A 97 -5.20 -9.45 25.08
N ASP A 98 -5.16 -9.59 23.74
CA ASP A 98 -4.14 -10.38 23.04
C ASP A 98 -3.13 -9.45 22.33
N PRO A 99 -2.13 -8.94 23.07
CA PRO A 99 -1.17 -7.98 22.53
C PRO A 99 -0.28 -8.57 21.43
N VAL A 100 -0.12 -9.89 21.38
CA VAL A 100 0.72 -10.54 20.37
C VAL A 100 -0.02 -10.65 19.04
N ALA A 101 -1.30 -11.02 19.06
CA ALA A 101 -2.10 -11.12 17.84
C ALA A 101 -2.48 -9.75 17.25
N TRP A 102 -2.65 -8.71 18.08
CA TRP A 102 -3.17 -7.40 17.63
C TRP A 102 -2.16 -6.26 17.70
N LEU A 103 -1.46 -6.11 18.84
CA LEU A 103 -0.60 -4.96 19.07
C LEU A 103 0.67 -5.05 18.21
N LEU A 104 1.30 -6.23 18.15
CA LEU A 104 2.55 -6.42 17.41
C LEU A 104 2.38 -6.15 15.90
N PRO A 105 1.36 -6.67 15.20
CA PRO A 105 1.11 -6.31 13.81
C PRO A 105 0.82 -4.81 13.65
N ALA A 106 -0.02 -4.23 14.52
CA ALA A 106 -0.36 -2.81 14.44
C ALA A 106 0.87 -1.91 14.57
N TRP A 107 1.80 -2.21 15.50
CA TRP A 107 3.06 -1.48 15.66
C TRP A 107 3.94 -1.54 14.42
N LEU A 108 4.04 -2.72 13.80
CA LEU A 108 4.83 -2.88 12.58
C LEU A 108 4.21 -2.14 11.40
N TRP A 109 2.89 -2.10 11.29
CA TRP A 109 2.18 -1.27 10.30
C TRP A 109 2.34 0.23 10.57
N LEU A 110 2.35 0.67 11.83
CA LEU A 110 2.63 2.06 12.18
C LEU A 110 4.07 2.47 11.81
N LEU A 111 5.05 1.60 12.10
CA LEU A 111 6.44 1.81 11.70
C LEU A 111 6.59 1.85 10.17
N ALA A 112 5.92 0.92 9.47
CA ALA A 112 5.88 0.91 8.01
C ALA A 112 5.23 2.19 7.48
N ALA A 113 4.13 2.67 8.07
CA ALA A 113 3.45 3.91 7.70
C ALA A 113 4.33 5.15 7.88
N CYS A 114 5.14 5.21 8.94
CA CYS A 114 6.12 6.27 9.18
C CYS A 114 7.16 6.37 8.07
N ALA A 115 7.63 5.23 7.53
CA ALA A 115 8.61 5.20 6.44
C ALA A 115 7.94 5.37 5.06
N ALA A 116 6.91 4.58 4.79
CA ALA A 116 6.20 4.53 3.52
C ALA A 116 5.47 5.84 3.21
N GLY A 117 4.84 6.48 4.19
CA GLY A 117 4.04 7.69 3.97
C GLY A 117 4.82 8.83 3.31
N PRO A 118 5.94 9.27 3.90
CA PRO A 118 6.83 10.27 3.30
C PRO A 118 7.38 9.85 1.94
N LEU A 119 7.81 8.59 1.80
CA LEU A 119 8.40 8.08 0.56
C LEU A 119 7.40 8.08 -0.59
N LEU A 120 6.20 7.54 -0.35
CA LEU A 120 5.15 7.40 -1.35
C LEU A 120 4.54 8.74 -1.75
N THR A 121 4.32 9.66 -0.80
CA THR A 121 3.86 11.02 -1.15
C THR A 121 4.92 11.81 -1.91
N THR A 122 6.20 11.64 -1.58
CA THR A 122 7.30 12.25 -2.34
C THR A 122 7.38 11.68 -3.76
N ALA A 123 7.23 10.36 -3.91
CA ALA A 123 7.14 9.70 -5.21
C ALA A 123 5.94 10.22 -6.03
N GLY A 124 4.79 10.41 -5.39
CA GLY A 124 3.61 11.04 -5.98
C GLY A 124 3.87 12.46 -6.49
N ALA A 125 4.57 13.28 -5.71
CA ALA A 125 4.98 14.62 -6.12
C ALA A 125 5.92 14.59 -7.33
N TRP A 126 6.78 13.56 -7.44
CA TRP A 126 7.69 13.41 -8.56
C TRP A 126 7.03 13.09 -9.90
N ILE A 127 5.82 12.55 -9.91
CA ILE A 127 5.07 12.25 -11.14
C ILE A 127 4.86 13.50 -12.01
N ARG A 128 4.74 14.68 -11.41
CA ARG A 128 4.62 15.96 -12.14
C ARG A 128 5.96 16.67 -12.37
N HIS A 129 7.07 16.09 -11.93
CA HIS A 129 8.36 16.74 -12.01
C HIS A 129 8.87 16.80 -13.46
N GLU A 130 9.52 17.92 -13.81
CA GLU A 130 10.14 18.12 -15.13
C GLU A 130 11.21 17.05 -15.45
N ARG A 131 12.04 16.70 -14.45
CA ARG A 131 13.08 15.68 -14.57
C ARG A 131 12.45 14.32 -14.82
N ARG A 132 12.69 13.78 -16.02
CA ARG A 132 12.25 12.46 -16.44
C ARG A 132 12.52 11.33 -15.43
N PRO A 133 13.73 11.15 -14.85
CA PRO A 133 13.98 10.02 -13.96
C PRO A 133 13.07 10.05 -12.72
N ARG A 134 12.86 11.22 -12.11
CA ARG A 134 11.96 11.39 -10.96
C ARG A 134 10.53 11.00 -11.30
N ARG A 135 10.04 11.46 -12.47
CA ARG A 135 8.71 11.11 -12.96
C ARG A 135 8.54 9.61 -13.20
N LEU A 136 9.54 8.95 -13.78
CA LEU A 136 9.52 7.51 -13.99
C LEU A 136 9.56 6.73 -12.67
N VAL A 137 10.30 7.21 -11.66
CA VAL A 137 10.29 6.60 -10.32
C VAL A 137 8.90 6.71 -9.68
N GLY A 138 8.27 7.88 -9.73
CA GLY A 138 6.91 8.07 -9.19
C GLY A 138 5.87 7.18 -9.86
N LEU A 139 5.89 7.08 -11.18
CA LEU A 139 5.00 6.20 -11.94
C LEU A 139 5.34 4.71 -11.73
N GLY A 140 6.63 4.38 -11.68
CA GLY A 140 7.11 3.03 -11.44
C GLY A 140 6.68 2.52 -10.06
N LEU A 141 6.79 3.34 -9.01
CA LEU A 141 6.28 3.00 -7.68
C LEU A 141 4.77 2.82 -7.67
N LEU A 142 4.01 3.65 -8.40
CA LEU A 142 2.55 3.53 -8.47
C LEU A 142 2.10 2.16 -9.00
N GLY A 143 2.71 1.65 -10.07
CA GLY A 143 2.41 0.30 -10.55
C GLY A 143 3.14 -0.80 -9.77
N GLY A 144 4.32 -0.50 -9.25
CA GLY A 144 5.19 -1.43 -8.53
C GLY A 144 4.56 -1.95 -7.24
N VAL A 145 3.85 -1.11 -6.48
CA VAL A 145 3.16 -1.56 -5.26
C VAL A 145 2.08 -2.61 -5.56
N PHE A 146 1.32 -2.47 -6.65
CA PHE A 146 0.36 -3.49 -7.08
C PHE A 146 1.03 -4.74 -7.62
N LEU A 147 2.14 -4.59 -8.35
CA LEU A 147 2.92 -5.72 -8.83
C LEU A 147 3.49 -6.53 -7.66
N ALA A 148 3.96 -5.88 -6.61
CA ALA A 148 4.46 -6.53 -5.41
C ALA A 148 3.37 -7.34 -4.70
N ASP A 149 2.20 -6.75 -4.47
CA ASP A 149 1.06 -7.44 -3.86
C ASP A 149 0.55 -8.60 -4.75
N ALA A 150 0.62 -8.46 -6.08
CA ALA A 150 0.28 -9.54 -7.01
C ALA A 150 1.27 -10.71 -6.96
N LEU A 151 2.56 -10.41 -6.76
CA LEU A 151 3.65 -11.39 -6.78
C LEU A 151 3.70 -12.23 -5.49
N LEU A 152 3.39 -11.66 -4.33
CA LEU A 152 3.41 -12.34 -3.03
C LEU A 152 2.73 -13.72 -3.05
N PRO A 153 1.42 -13.83 -3.31
CA PRO A 153 0.76 -15.12 -3.26
C PRO A 153 1.24 -16.10 -4.34
N VAL A 154 1.67 -15.58 -5.51
CA VAL A 154 2.19 -16.41 -6.61
C VAL A 154 3.54 -17.02 -6.26
N LEU A 155 4.44 -16.23 -5.67
CA LEU A 155 5.77 -16.68 -5.27
C LEU A 155 5.70 -17.59 -4.05
N ASP A 156 4.82 -17.31 -3.09
CA ASP A 156 4.58 -18.20 -1.95
C ASP A 156 4.04 -19.56 -2.41
N TRP A 157 3.09 -19.56 -3.34
CA TRP A 157 2.59 -20.81 -3.94
C TRP A 157 3.69 -21.57 -4.68
N ALA A 158 4.49 -20.89 -5.50
CA ALA A 158 5.59 -21.51 -6.23
C ALA A 158 6.64 -22.10 -5.28
N HIS A 159 7.01 -21.34 -4.24
CA HIS A 159 7.93 -21.80 -3.21
C HIS A 159 7.40 -23.05 -2.50
N PHE A 160 6.13 -23.03 -2.08
CA PHE A 160 5.49 -24.19 -1.46
C PHE A 160 5.51 -25.43 -2.36
N ARG A 161 5.22 -25.28 -3.66
CA ARG A 161 5.26 -26.40 -4.62
C ARG A 161 6.67 -26.97 -4.85
N ILE A 162 7.70 -26.14 -4.68
CA ILE A 162 9.11 -26.57 -4.77
C ILE A 162 9.53 -27.31 -3.49
N VAL A 163 9.16 -26.79 -2.32
CA VAL A 163 9.61 -27.32 -1.01
C VAL A 163 8.79 -28.54 -0.57
N SER A 164 7.52 -28.64 -0.98
CA SER A 164 6.61 -29.71 -0.56
C SER A 164 5.80 -30.23 -1.75
N PRO A 165 6.44 -30.88 -2.73
CA PRO A 165 5.78 -31.32 -3.96
C PRO A 165 4.70 -32.38 -3.72
N GLU A 166 4.92 -33.23 -2.70
CA GLU A 166 4.06 -34.36 -2.32
C GLU A 166 2.73 -33.93 -1.68
N THR A 167 2.64 -32.71 -1.17
CA THR A 167 1.44 -32.24 -0.48
C THR A 167 0.34 -31.93 -1.49
N THR A 168 -0.74 -32.71 -1.46
CA THR A 168 -1.95 -32.44 -2.24
C THR A 168 -2.64 -31.17 -1.74
N LEU A 169 -2.77 -30.18 -2.62
CA LEU A 169 -3.45 -28.93 -2.27
C LEU A 169 -4.98 -29.15 -2.23
N PRO A 170 -5.67 -28.76 -1.14
CA PRO A 170 -7.10 -29.00 -0.98
C PRO A 170 -7.98 -28.12 -1.86
N ARG A 171 -7.43 -27.06 -2.49
CA ARG A 171 -8.18 -26.13 -3.36
C ARG A 171 -7.36 -25.75 -4.60
N SER A 172 -8.07 -25.46 -5.68
CA SER A 172 -7.48 -24.92 -6.92
C SER A 172 -6.82 -23.55 -6.67
N PRO A 173 -5.64 -23.27 -7.26
CA PRO A 173 -4.98 -21.98 -7.17
C PRO A 173 -5.55 -20.93 -8.14
N ALA A 174 -6.52 -21.29 -8.99
CA ALA A 174 -7.15 -20.38 -9.96
C ALA A 174 -7.64 -19.03 -9.38
N PRO A 175 -8.36 -18.96 -8.24
CA PRO A 175 -8.80 -17.67 -7.68
C PRO A 175 -7.64 -16.78 -7.26
N MET A 176 -6.55 -17.35 -6.75
CA MET A 176 -5.33 -16.63 -6.39
C MET A 176 -4.69 -15.99 -7.63
N PHE A 177 -4.53 -16.75 -8.72
CA PHE A 177 -3.99 -16.22 -9.97
C PHE A 177 -4.88 -15.14 -10.59
N ALA A 178 -6.21 -15.31 -10.53
CA ALA A 178 -7.14 -14.30 -11.01
C ALA A 178 -7.02 -12.99 -10.21
N GLN A 179 -6.88 -13.07 -8.89
CA GLN A 179 -6.67 -11.91 -8.03
C GLN A 179 -5.33 -11.21 -8.32
N SER A 180 -4.23 -11.97 -8.44
CA SER A 180 -2.92 -11.42 -8.82
C SER A 180 -2.96 -10.74 -10.19
N ALA A 181 -3.61 -11.37 -11.18
CA ALA A 181 -3.78 -10.77 -12.51
C ALA A 181 -4.58 -9.46 -12.44
N PHE A 182 -5.62 -9.42 -11.62
CA PHE A 182 -6.39 -8.21 -11.39
C PHE A 182 -5.53 -7.09 -10.78
N TYR A 183 -4.65 -7.39 -9.83
CA TYR A 183 -3.79 -6.39 -9.20
C TYR A 183 -2.79 -5.81 -10.20
N VAL A 184 -2.16 -6.66 -11.01
CA VAL A 184 -1.29 -6.22 -12.11
C VAL A 184 -2.07 -5.32 -13.07
N LEU A 185 -3.29 -5.70 -13.45
CA LEU A 185 -4.14 -4.91 -14.33
C LEU A 185 -4.42 -3.52 -13.74
N VAL A 186 -4.79 -3.44 -12.47
CA VAL A 186 -5.04 -2.16 -11.78
C VAL A 186 -3.78 -1.30 -11.78
N GLY A 187 -2.63 -1.87 -11.43
CA GLY A 187 -1.35 -1.15 -11.44
C GLY A 187 -0.99 -0.61 -12.84
N VAL A 188 -1.15 -1.43 -13.88
CA VAL A 188 -0.92 -1.04 -15.28
C VAL A 188 -1.87 0.10 -15.69
N VAL A 189 -3.17 -0.05 -15.42
CA VAL A 189 -4.19 0.96 -15.75
C VAL A 189 -3.89 2.28 -15.05
N LEU A 190 -3.56 2.27 -13.76
CA LEU A 190 -3.22 3.47 -13.00
C LEU A 190 -1.99 4.17 -13.58
N VAL A 191 -0.93 3.43 -13.92
CA VAL A 191 0.25 4.02 -14.57
C VAL A 191 -0.10 4.65 -15.90
N LEU A 192 -0.90 3.98 -16.73
CA LEU A 192 -1.31 4.48 -18.04
C LEU A 192 -2.20 5.74 -17.95
N LEU A 193 -3.10 5.80 -16.97
CA LEU A 193 -3.98 6.94 -16.71
C LEU A 193 -3.20 8.16 -16.18
N VAL A 194 -2.24 7.93 -15.29
CA VAL A 194 -1.47 9.00 -14.65
C VAL A 194 -0.32 9.49 -15.54
N ALA A 195 0.21 8.64 -16.42
CA ALA A 195 1.26 8.99 -17.37
C ALA A 195 0.74 9.95 -18.47
N ARG A 196 0.99 11.25 -18.27
CA ARG A 196 0.56 12.33 -19.18
C ARG A 196 1.25 12.31 -20.56
N ARG A 197 2.45 11.73 -20.67
CA ARG A 197 3.24 11.73 -21.91
C ARG A 197 3.25 10.34 -22.52
N ALA A 198 2.82 10.22 -23.78
CA ALA A 198 2.78 8.94 -24.50
C ALA A 198 4.14 8.22 -24.49
N GLY A 199 5.25 8.95 -24.67
CA GLY A 199 6.61 8.40 -24.64
C GLY A 199 7.11 7.95 -23.26
N ASP A 200 6.43 8.30 -22.18
CA ASP A 200 6.79 7.85 -20.82
C ASP A 200 6.06 6.57 -20.42
N ARG A 201 4.94 6.21 -21.07
CA ARG A 201 4.13 5.01 -20.74
C ARG A 201 4.94 3.70 -20.74
N PRO A 202 5.60 3.28 -21.84
CA PRO A 202 6.32 2.00 -21.85
C PRO A 202 7.49 1.99 -20.85
N ARG A 203 8.13 3.15 -20.61
CA ARG A 203 9.24 3.28 -19.67
C ARG A 203 8.78 3.28 -18.22
N ALA A 204 7.61 3.86 -17.96
CA ALA A 204 6.97 3.81 -16.64
C ALA A 204 6.56 2.39 -16.30
N LEU A 205 5.97 1.66 -17.26
CA LEU A 205 5.68 0.23 -17.12
C LEU A 205 6.95 -0.60 -16.92
N ALA A 206 8.02 -0.33 -17.65
CA ALA A 206 9.30 -0.99 -17.39
C ALA A 206 9.84 -0.68 -15.98
N ALA A 207 9.64 0.54 -15.48
CA ALA A 207 10.05 0.95 -14.14
C ALA A 207 9.20 0.34 -13.01
N THR A 208 8.00 -0.19 -13.29
CA THR A 208 7.20 -0.89 -12.26
C THR A 208 7.85 -2.19 -11.82
N VAL A 209 8.63 -2.84 -12.69
CA VAL A 209 9.31 -4.10 -12.38
C VAL A 209 10.34 -3.94 -11.27
N PRO A 210 11.39 -3.10 -11.40
CA PRO A 210 12.37 -2.94 -10.32
C PRO A 210 11.74 -2.32 -9.06
N ALA A 211 10.79 -1.38 -9.21
CA ALA A 211 10.08 -0.80 -8.07
C ALA A 211 9.26 -1.86 -7.31
N GLY A 212 8.53 -2.71 -8.03
CA GLY A 212 7.74 -3.79 -7.47
C GLY A 212 8.61 -4.87 -6.82
N LEU A 213 9.77 -5.20 -7.39
CA LEU A 213 10.71 -6.14 -6.78
C LEU A 213 11.29 -5.60 -5.47
N VAL A 214 11.72 -4.33 -5.44
CA VAL A 214 12.22 -3.71 -4.21
C VAL A 214 11.14 -3.66 -3.14
N TRP A 215 9.91 -3.29 -3.52
CA TRP A 215 8.78 -3.25 -2.61
C TRP A 215 8.43 -4.65 -2.08
N TYR A 216 8.36 -5.65 -2.97
CA TYR A 216 8.14 -7.05 -2.63
C TYR A 216 9.16 -7.54 -1.59
N VAL A 217 10.46 -7.29 -1.80
CA VAL A 217 11.51 -7.70 -0.86
C VAL A 217 11.29 -7.06 0.51
N GLY A 218 10.91 -5.78 0.55
CA GLY A 218 10.60 -5.08 1.80
C GLY A 218 9.40 -5.69 2.54
N VAL A 219 8.30 -5.94 1.84
CA VAL A 219 7.08 -6.53 2.41
C VAL A 219 7.32 -7.97 2.87
N TRP A 220 7.98 -8.79 2.03
CA TRP A 220 8.33 -10.17 2.36
C TRP A 220 9.23 -10.25 3.60
N ALA A 221 10.23 -9.38 3.69
CA ALA A 221 11.09 -9.32 4.87
C ALA A 221 10.28 -8.99 6.13
N ALA A 222 9.40 -7.98 6.05
CA ALA A 222 8.53 -7.60 7.17
C ALA A 222 7.59 -8.75 7.60
N GLN A 223 6.93 -9.43 6.65
CA GLN A 223 6.07 -10.58 6.92
C GLN A 223 6.84 -11.72 7.58
N LYS A 224 8.06 -12.01 7.10
CA LYS A 224 8.92 -13.04 7.69
C LYS A 224 9.33 -12.69 9.13
N THR A 225 9.65 -11.42 9.40
CA THR A 225 9.95 -10.96 10.77
C THR A 225 8.73 -11.10 11.68
N ILE A 226 7.53 -10.72 11.22
CA ILE A 226 6.27 -10.90 11.97
C ILE A 226 6.06 -12.38 12.32
N PHE A 227 6.20 -13.26 11.33
CA PHE A 227 6.01 -14.69 11.51
C PHE A 227 6.99 -15.28 12.54
N LEU A 228 8.28 -14.93 12.44
CA LEU A 228 9.31 -15.40 13.37
C LEU A 228 9.11 -14.85 14.78
N ALA A 229 8.67 -13.60 14.91
CA ALA A 229 8.34 -12.99 16.21
C ALA A 229 7.13 -13.67 16.86
N GLY A 230 6.06 -13.91 16.09
CA GLY A 230 4.83 -14.55 16.58
C GLY A 230 5.02 -16.00 17.02
N MET A 231 6.01 -16.70 16.45
CA MET A 231 6.38 -18.06 16.83
C MET A 231 7.37 -18.14 18.00
N GLY A 232 7.77 -17.00 18.58
CA GLY A 232 8.71 -16.95 19.71
C GLY A 232 10.17 -17.25 19.35
N TYR A 233 10.54 -17.23 18.07
CA TYR A 233 11.92 -17.51 17.62
C TYR A 233 12.86 -16.29 17.68
N LEU A 234 12.36 -15.13 18.11
CA LEU A 234 13.13 -13.89 18.26
C LEU A 234 13.33 -13.49 19.73
N GLY A 235 13.30 -14.45 20.65
CA GLY A 235 13.59 -14.30 22.09
C GLY A 235 14.94 -14.88 22.46
#